data_AF-A0A7V7RNN0-F1
#
_entry.id   AF-A0A7V7RNN0-F1
#
_cell.length_a   1.000
_cell.length_b   1.000
_cell.length_c   1.000
_cell.angle_alpha   90.00
_cell.angle_beta   90.00
_cell.angle_gamma   90.00
#
_symmetry.space_group_name_H-M   'P 1'
#
loop_
_entity.id
_entity.type
_entity.pdbx_description
1 polymer ?
#
loop_
_entity_poly.entity_id
_entity_poly.type
_entity_poly.pdbx_seq_one_letter_code
_entity_poly.pdbx_strand_id
1 'polypeptide(L)'
;MSIHYLFNTWRVSENQASVFSQKSYNLLRINTESKGYTGEILGAILFLHYVKGLTASEIRKTPIGYTIPSVHIKSILKGSFNPKAYNLFMDLLETEPEMLDNLFNTNIKW
;
A
#
# COMPACT_ATOMS: atom_id res chain seq x y z
N MET A 1 3.13 -35.64 21.99
CA MET A 1 2.90 -35.00 20.68
C MET A 1 2.99 -33.50 20.87
N SER A 2 4.11 -32.88 20.51
CA SER A 2 4.30 -31.43 20.53
C SER A 2 3.64 -30.83 19.29
N ILE A 3 2.73 -29.87 19.48
CA ILE A 3 2.15 -29.13 18.37
C ILE A 3 3.24 -28.20 17.83
N HIS A 4 3.76 -28.49 16.63
CA HIS A 4 4.67 -27.59 15.94
C HIS A 4 3.88 -26.41 15.38
N TYR A 5 3.83 -25.33 16.15
CA TYR A 5 3.25 -24.06 15.70
C TYR A 5 4.23 -23.36 14.75
N LEU A 6 3.96 -23.47 13.45
CA LEU A 6 4.67 -22.70 12.43
C LEU A 6 4.03 -21.31 12.32
N PHE A 7 4.52 -20.37 13.12
CA PHE A 7 4.16 -18.95 12.99
C PHE A 7 4.95 -18.33 11.83
N ASN A 8 4.30 -17.50 11.02
CA ASN A 8 4.92 -16.77 9.92
C ASN A 8 5.58 -17.65 8.83
N THR A 9 4.98 -18.79 8.50
CA THR A 9 5.40 -19.59 7.34
C THR A 9 4.25 -19.78 6.36
N TRP A 10 4.57 -19.80 5.06
CA TRP A 10 3.62 -20.20 4.04
C TRP A 10 3.27 -21.68 4.24
N ARG A 11 1.98 -22.01 4.40
CA ARG A 11 1.55 -23.39 4.68
C ARG A 11 1.94 -24.41 3.60
N VAL A 12 2.15 -23.95 2.37
CA VAL A 12 2.43 -24.82 1.21
C VAL A 12 3.92 -25.01 0.98
N SER A 13 4.75 -24.00 1.28
CA SER A 13 6.18 -24.01 0.98
C SER A 13 7.07 -24.01 2.22
N GLU A 14 6.49 -23.87 3.42
CA GLU A 14 7.16 -23.74 4.73
C GLU A 14 8.16 -22.57 4.84
N ASN A 15 8.41 -21.84 3.76
CA ASN A 15 9.20 -20.62 3.73
C ASN A 15 8.63 -19.54 4.66
N GLN A 16 9.52 -18.78 5.31
CA GLN A 16 9.12 -17.64 6.12
C GLN A 16 8.35 -16.62 5.27
N ALA A 17 7.18 -16.21 5.78
CA ALA A 17 6.41 -15.12 5.22
C ALA A 17 7.18 -13.81 5.38
N SER A 18 7.14 -12.96 4.35
CA SER A 18 7.79 -11.66 4.37
C SER A 18 7.35 -10.88 5.60
N VAL A 19 8.32 -10.49 6.44
CA VAL A 19 8.04 -9.74 7.66
C VAL A 19 7.75 -8.30 7.26
N PHE A 20 6.48 -7.92 7.28
CA PHE A 20 6.10 -6.52 7.14
C PHE A 20 6.37 -5.78 8.44
N SER A 21 6.90 -4.55 8.35
CA SER A 21 7.07 -3.68 9.49
C SER A 21 5.72 -3.31 10.12
N GLN A 22 5.73 -2.95 11.41
CA GLN A 22 4.51 -2.51 12.10
C GLN A 22 3.86 -1.30 11.41
N LYS A 23 4.69 -0.39 10.86
CA LYS A 23 4.24 0.78 10.09
C LYS A 23 3.52 0.37 8.80
N SER A 24 4.07 -0.61 8.08
CA SER A 24 3.47 -1.20 6.88
C SER A 24 2.10 -1.82 7.15
N TYR A 25 1.99 -2.59 8.24
CA TYR A 25 0.70 -3.14 8.68
C TYR A 25 -0.31 -2.06 9.08
N ASN A 26 0.16 -1.02 9.77
CA ASN A 26 -0.70 0.10 10.17
C ASN A 26 -1.24 0.83 8.94
N LEU A 27 -0.43 1.05 7.91
CA LEU A 27 -0.87 1.66 6.65
C LEU A 27 -1.99 0.86 5.99
N LEU A 28 -1.81 -0.47 5.84
CA LEU A 28 -2.82 -1.34 5.22
C LEU A 28 -4.13 -1.41 6.00
N ARG A 29 -4.06 -1.33 7.33
CA ARG A 29 -5.24 -1.37 8.21
C ARG A 29 -6.02 -0.07 8.26
N ILE A 30 -5.54 1.01 7.66
CA ILE A 30 -6.32 2.24 7.56
C ILE A 30 -7.53 1.96 6.68
N ASN A 31 -8.72 2.02 7.28
CA ASN A 31 -9.96 2.00 6.52
C ASN A 31 -10.58 3.38 6.63
N THR A 32 -10.77 4.07 5.51
CA THR A 32 -11.52 5.32 5.56
C THR A 32 -13.00 5.02 5.63
N GLU A 33 -13.71 5.76 6.46
CA GLU A 33 -15.18 5.67 6.58
C GLU A 33 -15.87 5.99 5.23
N SER A 34 -15.16 6.64 4.31
CA SER A 34 -15.60 6.89 2.95
C SER A 34 -15.48 5.66 2.06
N LYS A 35 -16.63 5.00 1.80
CA LYS A 35 -16.95 4.20 0.60
C LYS A 35 -15.76 3.50 -0.10
N GLY A 36 -15.11 2.58 0.59
CA GLY A 36 -14.21 1.60 -0.04
C GLY A 36 -12.77 2.07 -0.33
N TYR A 37 -12.35 3.23 0.16
CA TYR A 37 -10.93 3.63 0.08
C TYR A 37 -10.15 3.01 1.24
N THR A 38 -9.47 1.90 0.96
CA THR A 38 -8.57 1.24 1.90
C THR A 38 -7.18 1.88 1.88
N GLY A 39 -6.44 1.71 2.96
CA GLY A 39 -5.05 2.16 3.08
C GLY A 39 -4.14 1.51 2.05
N GLU A 40 -4.50 0.31 1.58
CA GLU A 40 -3.88 -0.35 0.44
C GLU A 40 -4.05 0.47 -0.86
N ILE A 41 -5.27 0.89 -1.19
CA ILE A 41 -5.53 1.71 -2.39
C ILE A 41 -4.81 3.06 -2.29
N LEU A 42 -4.88 3.69 -1.11
CA LEU A 42 -4.21 4.98 -0.86
C LEU A 42 -2.69 4.84 -1.00
N GLY A 43 -2.11 3.81 -0.38
CA GLY A 43 -0.69 3.51 -0.45
C GLY A 43 -0.24 3.18 -1.86
N ALA A 44 -1.02 2.41 -2.62
CA ALA A 44 -0.72 2.09 -4.01
C ALA A 44 -0.72 3.34 -4.92
N ILE A 45 -1.67 4.25 -4.75
CA ILE A 45 -1.71 5.53 -5.50
C ILE A 45 -0.49 6.39 -5.18
N LEU A 46 -0.14 6.49 -3.89
CA LEU A 46 1.03 7.23 -3.44
C LEU A 46 2.32 6.60 -3.97
N PHE A 47 2.42 5.27 -3.98
CA PHE A 47 3.54 4.52 -4.54
C PHE A 47 3.71 4.77 -6.04
N LEU A 48 2.62 4.70 -6.81
CA LEU A 48 2.64 4.99 -8.24
C LEU A 48 3.15 6.41 -8.54
N HIS A 49 2.80 7.38 -7.69
CA HIS A 49 3.25 8.77 -7.88
C HIS A 49 4.69 9.01 -7.41
N TYR A 50 4.98 8.72 -6.14
CA TYR A 50 6.23 9.11 -5.49
C TYR A 50 7.39 8.15 -5.75
N VAL A 51 7.11 6.86 -6.00
CA VAL A 51 8.15 5.85 -6.30
C VAL A 51 8.26 5.61 -7.80
N LYS A 52 7.13 5.44 -8.51
CA LYS A 52 7.14 5.17 -9.96
C LYS A 52 7.08 6.44 -10.84
N GLY A 53 6.87 7.62 -10.26
CA GLY A 53 6.89 8.90 -10.98
C GLY A 53 5.67 9.18 -11.87
N LEU A 54 4.58 8.43 -11.71
CA LEU A 54 3.40 8.59 -12.57
C LEU A 54 2.60 9.84 -12.22
N THR A 55 2.08 10.51 -13.24
CA THR A 55 1.16 11.64 -13.09
C THR A 55 -0.24 11.17 -12.70
N ALA A 56 -1.05 12.05 -12.11
CA ALA A 56 -2.45 11.74 -11.77
C ALA A 56 -3.28 11.26 -12.99
N SER A 57 -2.96 11.73 -14.20
CA SER A 57 -3.58 11.29 -15.46
C SER A 57 -3.18 9.87 -15.85
N GLU A 58 -1.94 9.47 -15.59
CA GLU A 58 -1.45 8.12 -15.88
C GLU A 58 -1.93 7.13 -14.82
N ILE A 59 -1.99 7.55 -13.55
CA ILE A 59 -2.58 6.74 -12.47
C ILE A 59 -4.04 6.39 -12.80
N ARG A 60 -4.81 7.31 -13.40
CA ARG A 60 -6.19 7.01 -13.83
C ARG A 60 -6.26 5.91 -14.90
N LYS A 61 -5.19 5.68 -15.65
CA LYS A 61 -5.13 4.60 -16.65
C LYS A 61 -4.70 3.27 -16.04
N THR A 62 -4.26 3.24 -14.79
CA THR A 62 -3.93 1.99 -14.10
C THR A 62 -5.19 1.31 -13.58
N PRO A 63 -5.18 -0.03 -13.41
CA PRO A 63 -6.31 -0.78 -12.87
C PRO A 63 -6.79 -0.27 -11.51
N ILE A 64 -5.86 0.22 -10.68
CA ILE A 64 -6.14 0.78 -9.35
C ILE A 64 -6.81 2.16 -9.45
N GLY A 65 -6.36 3.01 -10.39
CA GLY A 65 -6.86 4.38 -10.51
C GLY A 65 -8.06 4.55 -11.44
N TYR A 66 -8.41 3.57 -12.27
CA TYR A 66 -9.47 3.68 -13.29
C TYR A 66 -10.85 3.98 -12.68
N THR A 67 -11.17 3.35 -11.54
CA THR A 67 -12.45 3.54 -10.83
C THR A 67 -12.47 4.81 -9.97
N ILE A 68 -11.34 5.47 -9.79
CA ILE A 68 -11.18 6.58 -8.85
C ILE A 68 -11.30 7.91 -9.58
N PRO A 69 -12.23 8.80 -9.17
CA PRO A 69 -12.33 10.12 -9.77
C PRO A 69 -11.03 10.91 -9.60
N SER A 70 -10.62 11.64 -10.64
CA SER A 70 -9.35 12.38 -10.65
C SER A 70 -9.23 13.41 -9.53
N VAL A 71 -10.34 13.93 -9.03
CA VAL A 71 -10.38 14.84 -7.88
C VAL A 71 -9.88 14.13 -6.61
N HIS A 72 -10.30 12.87 -6.40
CA HIS A 72 -9.83 12.06 -5.28
C HIS A 72 -8.37 11.70 -5.43
N ILE A 73 -7.92 11.27 -6.61
CA ILE A 73 -6.48 11.00 -6.87
C ILE A 73 -5.65 12.24 -6.49
N LYS A 74 -6.01 13.42 -6.99
CA LYS A 74 -5.30 14.66 -6.66
C LYS A 74 -5.34 14.98 -5.16
N SER A 75 -6.46 14.75 -4.49
CA SER A 75 -6.59 14.96 -3.04
C SER A 75 -5.75 13.96 -2.23
N ILE A 76 -5.61 12.73 -2.69
CA ILE A 76 -4.76 11.69 -2.09
C ILE A 76 -3.28 12.08 -2.22
N LEU A 77 -2.85 12.49 -3.42
CA LEU A 77 -1.47 12.91 -3.68
C LEU A 77 -1.05 14.13 -2.86
N LYS A 78 -2.02 15.01 -2.54
CA LYS A 78 -1.83 16.19 -1.69
C LYS A 78 -1.94 15.89 -0.18
N GLY A 79 -2.31 14.67 0.20
CA GLY A 79 -2.54 14.28 1.60
C GLY A 79 -3.83 14.82 2.22
N SER A 80 -4.62 15.64 1.50
CA SER A 80 -5.88 16.20 2.02
C SER A 80 -7.01 15.18 2.13
N PHE A 81 -6.93 14.05 1.42
CA PHE A 81 -7.95 13.01 1.46
C PHE A 81 -7.89 12.19 2.77
N ASN A 82 -6.69 11.75 3.15
CA ASN A 82 -6.44 11.08 4.42
C ASN A 82 -5.02 11.42 4.89
N PRO A 83 -4.87 12.45 5.74
CA PRO A 83 -3.57 12.89 6.23
C PRO A 83 -2.81 11.80 7.00
N LYS A 84 -3.52 10.91 7.71
CA LYS A 84 -2.89 9.83 8.48
C LYS A 84 -2.22 8.83 7.56
N ALA A 85 -2.92 8.38 6.51
CA ALA A 85 -2.37 7.46 5.52
C ALA A 85 -1.21 8.09 4.75
N TYR A 86 -1.34 9.36 4.38
CA TYR A 86 -0.29 10.11 3.69
C TYR A 86 0.97 10.23 4.55
N ASN A 87 0.84 10.65 5.80
CA ASN A 87 1.99 10.82 6.69
C ASN A 87 2.67 9.49 7.01
N LEU A 88 1.90 8.42 7.22
CA LEU A 88 2.47 7.08 7.42
C LEU A 88 3.20 6.57 6.17
N PHE A 89 2.66 6.85 4.98
CA PHE A 89 3.33 6.51 3.72
C PHE A 89 4.63 7.29 3.55
N MET A 90 4.64 8.60 3.85
CA MET A 90 5.85 9.42 3.76
C MET A 90 6.91 9.00 4.79
N ASP A 91 6.51 8.71 6.02
CA ASP A 91 7.41 8.16 7.04
C ASP A 91 7.99 6.80 6.61
N LEU A 92 7.19 5.92 5.99
CA LEU A 92 7.68 4.68 5.39
C LEU A 92 8.64 4.92 4.22
N LEU A 93 8.36 5.91 3.36
CA LEU A 93 9.22 6.25 2.23
C LEU A 93 10.60 6.74 2.69
N GLU A 94 10.65 7.49 3.79
CA GLU A 94 11.90 7.98 4.38
C GLU A 94 12.64 6.92 5.19
N THR A 95 11.92 6.11 5.97
CA THR A 95 12.54 5.19 6.94
C THR A 95 12.75 3.78 6.40
N GLU A 96 11.80 3.26 5.62
CA GLU A 96 11.76 1.86 5.19
C GLU A 96 11.26 1.72 3.73
N PRO A 97 11.91 2.35 2.73
CA PRO A 97 11.42 2.35 1.34
C PRO A 97 11.32 0.94 0.74
N GLU A 98 12.21 0.02 1.15
CA GLU A 98 12.17 -1.39 0.72
C GLU A 98 10.86 -2.09 1.10
N MET A 99 10.21 -1.67 2.19
CA MET A 99 8.91 -2.21 2.60
C MET A 99 7.79 -1.76 1.65
N LEU A 100 7.86 -0.55 1.10
CA LEU A 100 6.91 -0.08 0.09
C LEU A 100 7.07 -0.87 -1.20
N ASP A 101 8.30 -1.21 -1.58
CA ASP A 101 8.55 -2.10 -2.70
C ASP A 101 7.98 -3.50 -2.43
N ASN A 102 8.22 -4.08 -1.26
CA ASN A 102 7.65 -5.39 -0.91
C ASN A 102 6.11 -5.40 -0.91
N LEU A 103 5.48 -4.27 -0.55
CA LEU A 103 4.03 -4.12 -0.52
C LEU A 103 3.40 -3.93 -1.91
N PHE A 104 4.00 -3.08 -2.74
CA PHE A 104 3.35 -2.58 -3.96
C PHE A 104 4.13 -2.86 -5.26
N ASN A 105 5.40 -3.25 -5.18
CA ASN A 105 6.25 -3.60 -6.32
C ASN A 105 6.15 -5.09 -6.69
N THR A 106 5.19 -5.82 -6.13
CA THR A 106 4.91 -7.19 -6.58
C THR A 106 4.44 -7.13 -8.01
N ASN A 107 5.08 -7.97 -8.82
CA ASN A 107 4.90 -8.22 -10.25
C ASN A 107 3.50 -8.81 -10.58
N ILE A 108 2.45 -8.26 -9.97
CA ILE A 108 1.06 -8.55 -10.28
C ILE A 108 0.79 -7.78 -11.56
N LYS A 109 0.73 -8.51 -12.67
CA LYS A 109 -0.02 -8.06 -13.85
C LYS A 109 -1.44 -7.76 -13.35
N TRP A 110 -1.73 -6.49 -13.10
CA TRP A 110 -3.08 -5.99 -12.92
C TRP A 110 -3.71 -5.71 -14.28
#